data_AF-A0AAU1A7C4-F1
#
_entry.id   AF-A0AAU1A7C4-F1
#
_cell.length_a   1.000
_cell.length_b   1.000
_cell.length_c   1.000
_cell.angle_alpha   90.00
_cell.angle_beta   90.00
_cell.angle_gamma   90.00
#
_symmetry.space_group_name_H-M   'P 1'
#
loop_
_entity.id
_entity.type
_entity.pdbx_description
1 polymer ?
#
loop_
_entity_poly.entity_id
_entity_poly.type
_entity_poly.pdbx_seq_one_letter_code
_entity_poly.pdbx_strand_id
1 'polypeptide(L)'
;MVDPKMTEEFASAMVTVIPIIGLVATVEVSSHFSRYLEMLERGEGDMYSRRATTGAVKGWVLIGAAHVVAEWMLVEWLVSTDRPESPKMAMFIAITGCVGFAWALVFPMMSMVDRLLLAQAKVRARRQAAVREARSEPEAGPQEMP
;
A
#
# COMPACT_ATOMS: atom_id res chain seq x y z
N MET A 1 26.98 4.90 14.55
CA MET A 1 26.39 4.88 13.21
C MET A 1 27.07 3.74 12.46
N VAL A 2 26.31 2.80 11.90
CA VAL A 2 26.90 1.80 10.99
C VAL A 2 27.26 2.55 9.71
N ASP A 3 28.51 2.48 9.29
CA ASP A 3 28.97 3.11 8.05
C ASP A 3 28.73 2.12 6.91
N PRO A 4 27.69 2.30 6.08
CA PRO A 4 27.33 1.31 5.08
C PRO A 4 28.45 1.22 4.05
N LYS A 5 29.03 0.03 3.91
CA LYS A 5 30.05 -0.25 2.90
C LYS A 5 29.45 -1.04 1.75
N MET A 6 29.89 -0.70 0.54
CA MET A 6 29.52 -1.44 -0.65
C MET A 6 30.37 -2.70 -0.73
N THR A 7 29.85 -3.83 -0.27
CA THR A 7 30.49 -5.15 -0.36
C THR A 7 29.78 -6.03 -1.38
N GLU A 8 30.43 -7.11 -1.84
CA GLU A 8 29.82 -8.05 -2.77
C GLU A 8 28.61 -8.76 -2.18
N GLU A 9 28.66 -9.12 -0.89
CA GLU A 9 27.53 -9.72 -0.18
C GLU A 9 26.35 -8.75 -0.08
N PHE A 10 26.63 -7.49 0.24
CA PHE A 10 25.59 -6.47 0.29
C PHE A 10 24.99 -6.20 -1.10
N ALA A 11 25.83 -6.05 -2.13
CA ALA A 11 25.38 -5.84 -3.50
C ALA A 11 24.51 -6.99 -4.01
N SER A 12 24.98 -8.23 -3.83
CA SER A 12 24.29 -9.45 -4.23
C SER A 12 22.99 -9.66 -3.47
N ALA A 13 22.93 -9.33 -2.18
CA ALA A 13 21.68 -9.33 -1.44
C ALA A 13 20.70 -8.30 -2.00
N MET A 14 21.15 -7.04 -2.17
CA MET A 14 20.25 -5.95 -2.56
C MET A 14 19.73 -6.07 -3.99
N VAL A 15 20.52 -6.59 -4.93
CA VAL A 15 20.08 -6.81 -6.34
C VAL A 15 18.98 -7.87 -6.43
N THR A 16 18.80 -8.71 -5.42
CA THR A 16 17.66 -9.64 -5.35
C THR A 16 16.46 -9.03 -4.61
N VAL A 17 16.70 -8.25 -3.56
CA VAL A 17 15.65 -7.70 -2.69
C VAL A 17 14.91 -6.56 -3.37
N ILE A 18 15.61 -5.63 -4.02
CA ILE A 18 15.01 -4.44 -4.63
C ILE A 18 13.98 -4.81 -5.71
N PRO A 19 14.25 -5.73 -6.65
CA PRO A 19 13.26 -6.15 -7.64
C PRO A 19 12.02 -6.79 -7.02
N ILE A 20 12.19 -7.61 -5.97
CA ILE A 20 11.07 -8.26 -5.28
C ILE A 20 10.17 -7.22 -4.62
N ILE A 21 10.76 -6.24 -3.92
CA ILE A 21 10.01 -5.13 -3.33
C ILE A 21 9.23 -4.37 -4.43
N GLY A 22 9.90 -4.05 -5.54
CA GLY A 22 9.28 -3.37 -6.67
C GLY A 22 8.08 -4.13 -7.23
N LEU A 23 8.22 -5.45 -7.42
CA LEU A 23 7.15 -6.31 -7.93
C LEU A 23 5.96 -6.39 -6.97
N VAL A 24 6.20 -6.69 -5.69
CA VAL A 24 5.14 -6.83 -4.68
C VAL A 24 4.36 -5.53 -4.54
N ALA A 25 5.06 -4.41 -4.42
CA ALA A 25 4.40 -3.12 -4.27
C ALA A 25 3.69 -2.67 -5.57
N THR A 26 4.19 -3.05 -6.76
CA THR A 26 3.47 -2.80 -8.02
C THR A 26 2.11 -3.51 -8.07
N VAL A 27 2.05 -4.78 -7.64
CA VAL A 27 0.79 -5.55 -7.62
C VAL A 27 -0.24 -4.88 -6.70
N GLU A 28 0.20 -4.47 -5.51
CA GLU A 28 -0.68 -3.83 -4.52
C GLU A 28 -1.16 -2.45 -4.98
N VAL A 29 -0.25 -1.62 -5.50
CA VAL A 29 -0.61 -0.28 -6.01
C VAL A 29 -1.54 -0.40 -7.22
N SER A 30 -1.31 -1.36 -8.11
CA SER A 30 -2.20 -1.59 -9.27
C SER A 30 -3.61 -1.99 -8.83
N SER A 31 -3.72 -2.90 -7.85
CA SER A 31 -5.00 -3.33 -7.26
C SER A 31 -5.78 -2.18 -6.63
N HIS A 32 -5.08 -1.24 -5.99
CA HIS A 32 -5.66 -0.03 -5.41
C HIS A 32 -6.06 1.00 -6.45
N PHE A 33 -5.18 1.22 -7.44
CA PHE A 33 -5.41 2.19 -8.49
C PHE A 33 -6.65 1.83 -9.32
N SER A 34 -6.82 0.55 -9.69
CA SER A 34 -8.01 0.08 -10.40
C SER A 34 -9.30 0.39 -9.63
N ARG A 35 -9.33 0.18 -8.31
CA ARG A 35 -10.51 0.51 -7.49
C ARG A 35 -10.77 2.00 -7.39
N TYR A 36 -9.71 2.80 -7.29
CA TYR A 36 -9.86 4.24 -7.28
C TYR A 36 -10.44 4.74 -8.61
N LEU A 37 -10.02 4.17 -9.75
CA LEU A 37 -10.62 4.48 -11.05
C LEU A 37 -12.12 4.12 -11.08
N GLU A 38 -12.51 2.95 -10.58
CA GLU A 38 -13.93 2.59 -10.46
C GLU A 38 -14.73 3.58 -9.59
N MET A 39 -14.15 4.06 -8.48
CA MET A 39 -14.79 5.06 -7.61
C MET A 39 -14.94 6.42 -8.30
N LEU A 40 -13.96 6.81 -9.12
CA LEU A 40 -14.03 8.03 -9.92
C LEU A 40 -15.12 7.92 -11.00
N GLU A 41 -15.22 6.78 -11.69
CA GLU A 41 -16.25 6.52 -12.69
C GLU A 41 -17.67 6.58 -12.10
N ARG A 42 -17.84 6.11 -10.85
CA ARG A 42 -19.12 6.18 -10.13
C ARG A 42 -19.45 7.55 -9.55
N GLY A 43 -18.52 8.52 -9.60
CA GLY A 43 -18.72 9.84 -9.01
C GLY A 43 -18.74 9.85 -7.46
N GLU A 44 -18.33 8.74 -6.82
CA GLU A 44 -18.40 8.54 -5.36
C GLU A 44 -17.14 9.03 -4.60
N GLY A 45 -16.17 9.62 -5.32
CA GLY A 45 -14.88 10.01 -4.74
C GLY A 45 -14.93 11.33 -3.96
N ASP A 46 -14.87 11.26 -2.62
CA ASP A 46 -14.66 12.43 -1.76
C ASP A 46 -13.32 13.13 -2.08
N MET A 47 -13.27 14.45 -1.97
CA MET A 47 -12.11 15.29 -2.29
C MET A 47 -10.87 14.89 -1.47
N TYR A 48 -11.07 14.45 -0.22
CA TYR A 48 -10.00 13.95 0.64
C TYR A 48 -9.37 12.66 0.08
N SER A 49 -10.19 11.73 -0.41
CA SER A 49 -9.70 10.48 -1.03
C SER A 49 -8.89 10.74 -2.30
N ARG A 50 -9.30 11.74 -3.11
CA ARG A 50 -8.59 12.08 -4.36
C ARG A 50 -7.17 12.59 -4.12
N ARG A 51 -6.98 13.48 -3.13
CA ARG A 51 -5.65 13.99 -2.78
C ARG A 51 -4.76 12.89 -2.22
N ALA A 52 -5.28 12.05 -1.33
CA ALA A 52 -4.54 10.93 -0.76
C ALA A 52 -4.09 9.95 -1.85
N THR A 53 -4.99 9.53 -2.74
CA THR A 53 -4.64 8.60 -3.82
C THR A 53 -3.67 9.21 -4.83
N THR A 54 -3.88 10.47 -5.22
CA THR A 54 -2.94 11.16 -6.13
C THR A 54 -1.54 11.26 -5.50
N GLY A 55 -1.48 11.56 -4.20
CA GLY A 55 -0.22 11.59 -3.43
C GLY A 55 0.45 10.22 -3.40
N ALA A 56 -0.31 9.15 -3.14
CA ALA A 56 0.19 7.78 -3.13
C ALA A 56 0.75 7.36 -4.50
N VAL A 57 0.05 7.67 -5.60
CA VAL A 57 0.52 7.37 -6.96
C VAL A 57 1.81 8.13 -7.28
N LYS A 58 1.88 9.43 -6.96
CA LYS A 58 3.10 10.22 -7.15
C LYS A 58 4.27 9.68 -6.32
N GLY A 59 4.02 9.35 -5.05
CA GLY A 59 5.00 8.74 -4.17
C GLY A 59 5.50 7.41 -4.73
N TRP A 60 4.58 6.58 -5.23
CA TRP A 60 4.92 5.31 -5.85
C TRP A 60 5.80 5.47 -7.09
N VAL A 61 5.49 6.41 -7.98
CA VAL A 61 6.32 6.68 -9.18
C VAL A 61 7.74 7.09 -8.77
N LEU A 62 7.88 7.95 -7.75
CA LEU A 62 9.19 8.37 -7.26
C LEU A 62 9.98 7.22 -6.63
N ILE A 63 9.31 6.40 -5.80
CA ILE A 63 9.92 5.21 -5.18
C ILE A 63 10.34 4.21 -6.26
N GLY A 64 9.48 3.95 -7.24
CA GLY A 64 9.77 3.05 -8.36
C GLY A 64 10.97 3.52 -9.19
N ALA A 65 11.05 4.81 -9.51
CA ALA A 65 12.21 5.39 -10.19
C ALA A 65 13.50 5.22 -9.35
N ALA A 66 13.43 5.45 -8.04
CA ALA A 66 14.57 5.24 -7.15
C ALA A 66 15.01 3.76 -7.12
N HIS A 67 14.09 2.80 -7.14
CA HIS A 67 14.41 1.37 -7.22
C HIS A 67 15.13 1.02 -8.52
N VAL A 68 14.66 1.54 -9.66
CA VAL A 68 15.32 1.30 -10.96
C VAL A 68 16.74 1.87 -10.96
N VAL A 69 16.94 3.07 -10.41
CA VAL A 69 18.28 3.68 -10.30
C VAL A 69 19.17 2.86 -9.36
N ALA A 70 18.66 2.44 -8.20
CA ALA A 70 19.42 1.63 -7.25
C ALA A 70 19.84 0.28 -7.86
N GLU A 71 18.92 -0.37 -8.59
CA GLU A 71 19.17 -1.62 -9.29
C GLU A 71 20.23 -1.46 -10.39
N TRP A 72 20.11 -0.40 -11.19
CA TRP A 72 21.12 -0.07 -12.19
C TRP A 72 22.50 0.09 -11.56
N MET A 73 22.61 0.88 -10.49
CA MET A 73 23.89 1.11 -9.80
C MET A 73 24.46 -0.19 -9.24
N LEU A 74 23.62 -1.07 -8.69
CA LEU A 74 24.03 -2.38 -8.20
C LEU A 74 24.60 -3.26 -9.31
N VAL A 75 23.91 -3.37 -10.44
CA VAL A 75 24.37 -4.15 -11.59
C VAL A 75 25.67 -3.60 -12.16
N GLU A 76 25.76 -2.27 -12.33
CA GLU A 76 26.97 -1.62 -12.82
C GLU A 76 28.17 -1.87 -11.90
N TRP A 77 27.98 -1.77 -10.58
CA TRP A 77 29.03 -2.03 -9.61
C TRP A 77 29.44 -3.51 -9.57
N LEU A 78 28.49 -4.45 -9.69
CA LEU A 78 28.77 -5.89 -9.70
C LEU A 78 29.58 -6.33 -10.93
N VAL A 79 29.33 -5.71 -12.08
CA VAL A 79 30.01 -6.01 -13.36
C VAL A 79 31.35 -5.27 -13.49
N SER A 80 31.55 -4.16 -12.77
CA SER A 80 32.83 -3.44 -12.76
C SER A 80 33.96 -4.27 -12.14
N THR A 81 35.16 -4.20 -12.74
CA THR A 81 36.37 -4.86 -12.23
C THR A 81 36.98 -4.14 -11.03
N ASP A 82 36.88 -2.81 -10.99
CA ASP A 82 37.58 -1.98 -9.99
C ASP A 82 36.76 -1.76 -8.71
N ARG A 83 35.49 -2.21 -8.68
CA ARG A 83 34.54 -2.21 -7.53
C ARG A 83 34.86 -1.19 -6.43
N PRO A 84 34.86 0.12 -6.74
CA PRO A 84 35.28 1.12 -5.77
C PRO A 84 34.35 1.14 -4.56
N GLU A 85 34.90 1.28 -3.37
CA GLU A 85 34.11 1.50 -2.16
C GLU A 85 33.33 2.82 -2.30
N SER A 86 32.00 2.75 -2.23
CA SER A 86 31.14 3.93 -2.30
C SER A 86 30.10 3.91 -1.16
N PRO A 87 30.42 4.49 0.01
CA PRO A 87 29.50 4.54 1.14
C PRO A 87 28.20 5.29 0.83
N LYS A 88 28.29 6.32 -0.03
CA LYS A 88 27.12 7.09 -0.48
C LYS A 88 26.15 6.25 -1.30
N MET A 89 26.68 5.42 -2.20
CA MET A 89 25.88 4.49 -3.00
C MET A 89 25.24 3.42 -2.11
N ALA A 90 26.01 2.82 -1.20
CA ALA A 90 25.48 1.83 -0.26
C ALA A 90 24.35 2.40 0.62
N MET A 91 24.52 3.63 1.11
CA MET A 91 23.48 4.35 1.85
C MET A 91 22.23 4.59 0.99
N PHE A 92 22.38 5.05 -0.25
CA PHE A 92 21.25 5.29 -1.14
C PHE A 92 20.46 4.00 -1.42
N ILE A 93 21.15 2.90 -1.71
CA ILE A 93 20.55 1.58 -1.93
C ILE A 93 19.81 1.11 -0.68
N ALA A 94 20.44 1.23 0.49
CA ALA A 94 19.82 0.84 1.76
C ALA A 94 18.56 1.66 2.06
N ILE A 95 18.61 2.99 1.89
CA ILE A 95 17.45 3.87 2.08
C ILE A 95 16.34 3.50 1.09
N THR A 96 16.68 3.28 -0.18
CA THR A 96 15.72 2.91 -1.22
C THR A 96 15.01 1.61 -0.87
N GLY A 97 15.77 0.57 -0.48
CA GLY A 97 15.21 -0.70 -0.03
C GLY A 97 14.32 -0.55 1.21
N CYS A 98 14.76 0.19 2.23
CA CYS A 98 13.98 0.43 3.45
C CYS A 98 12.67 1.18 3.18
N VAL A 99 12.73 2.26 2.40
CA VAL A 99 11.55 3.06 2.04
C VAL A 99 10.58 2.25 1.19
N GLY A 100 11.09 1.53 0.19
CA GLY A 100 10.27 0.63 -0.65
C GLY A 100 9.60 -0.46 0.17
N PHE A 101 10.35 -1.11 1.05
CA PHE A 101 9.83 -2.15 1.93
C PHE A 101 8.75 -1.62 2.90
N ALA A 102 9.02 -0.49 3.55
CA ALA A 102 8.04 0.15 4.42
C ALA A 102 6.76 0.50 3.65
N TRP A 103 6.89 1.02 2.42
CA TRP A 103 5.74 1.31 1.57
C TRP A 103 4.96 0.04 1.21
N ALA A 104 5.66 -1.03 0.83
CA ALA A 104 5.08 -2.34 0.50
C ALA A 104 4.33 -2.98 1.69
N LEU A 105 4.71 -2.67 2.93
CA LEU A 105 4.01 -3.17 4.12
C LEU A 105 2.87 -2.27 4.60
N VAL A 106 3.13 -0.97 4.70
CA VAL A 106 2.18 -0.02 5.30
C VAL A 106 0.94 0.12 4.42
N PHE A 107 1.10 0.17 3.11
CA PHE A 107 -0.01 0.42 2.20
C PHE A 107 -1.06 -0.71 2.20
N PRO A 108 -0.69 -2.00 2.10
CA PRO A 108 -1.65 -3.09 2.25
C PRO A 108 -2.29 -3.13 3.64
N MET A 109 -1.53 -2.87 4.71
CA MET A 109 -2.06 -2.84 6.07
C MET A 109 -3.15 -1.78 6.23
N MET A 110 -2.91 -0.54 5.76
CA MET A 110 -3.93 0.52 5.78
C MET A 110 -5.17 0.08 5.01
N SER A 111 -4.99 -0.52 3.83
CA SER A 111 -6.12 -1.01 3.04
C SER A 111 -6.94 -2.12 3.70
N MET A 112 -6.27 -2.97 4.47
CA MET A 112 -6.93 -4.04 5.23
C MET A 112 -7.76 -3.45 6.37
N VAL A 113 -7.21 -2.46 7.08
CA VAL A 113 -7.90 -1.73 8.14
C VAL A 113 -9.14 -1.03 7.58
N ASP A 114 -9.03 -0.32 6.45
CA ASP A 114 -10.17 0.36 5.81
C ASP A 114 -11.29 -0.63 5.46
N ARG A 115 -10.95 -1.79 4.89
CA ARG A 115 -11.93 -2.83 4.57
C ARG A 115 -12.59 -3.39 5.82
N LEU A 116 -11.83 -3.59 6.90
CA LEU A 116 -12.37 -4.09 8.16
C LEU A 116 -13.34 -3.09 8.78
N LEU A 117 -12.99 -1.81 8.79
CA LEU A 117 -13.85 -0.75 9.30
C LEU A 117 -15.14 -0.60 8.48
N LEU A 118 -15.04 -0.66 7.15
CA LEU A 118 -16.21 -0.63 6.26
C LEU A 118 -17.12 -1.86 6.47
N ALA A 119 -16.55 -3.05 6.64
CA ALA A 119 -17.31 -4.25 6.94
C ALA A 119 -18.06 -4.13 8.28
N GLN A 120 -17.38 -3.63 9.32
CA GLN A 120 -18.00 -3.39 10.62
C GLN A 120 -19.12 -2.35 10.55
N ALA A 121 -18.93 -1.25 9.81
CA ALA A 121 -19.93 -0.22 9.60
C ALA A 121 -21.19 -0.79 8.92
N LYS A 122 -21.03 -1.63 7.88
CA LYS A 122 -22.14 -2.31 7.20
C LYS A 122 -22.90 -3.24 8.14
N VAL A 123 -22.21 -4.01 8.99
CA VAL A 123 -22.84 -4.89 9.98
C VAL A 123 -23.63 -4.07 11.01
N ARG A 124 -23.07 -2.96 11.50
CA ARG A 124 -23.76 -2.06 12.45
C ARG A 124 -25.01 -1.45 11.81
N ALA A 125 -24.93 -0.99 10.57
CA ALA A 125 -26.08 -0.43 9.84
C ALA A 125 -27.20 -1.46 9.66
N ARG A 126 -26.87 -2.71 9.29
CA ARG A 126 -27.88 -3.80 9.19
C ARG A 126 -28.53 -4.12 10.53
N ARG A 127 -27.76 -4.15 11.63
CA ARG A 127 -28.31 -4.35 12.98
C ARG A 127 -29.26 -3.22 13.38
N GLN A 128 -28.90 -1.97 13.10
CA GLN A 128 -29.75 -0.82 13.38
C GLN A 128 -31.03 -0.83 12.54
N ALA A 129 -30.95 -1.23 11.26
CA ALA A 129 -32.12 -1.38 10.41
C ALA A 129 -33.09 -2.45 10.94
N ALA A 130 -32.57 -3.63 11.31
CA ALA A 130 -33.39 -4.71 11.88
C ALA A 130 -34.05 -4.32 13.22
N VAL A 131 -33.35 -3.59 14.09
CA VAL A 131 -33.93 -3.08 15.34
C VAL A 131 -35.01 -2.03 15.06
N ARG A 132 -34.82 -1.17 14.06
CA ARG A 132 -35.81 -0.17 13.66
C ARG A 132 -37.07 -0.84 13.10
N GLU A 133 -36.92 -1.88 12.29
CA GLU A 133 -38.01 -2.66 11.72
C GLU A 133 -38.82 -3.37 12.81
N ALA A 134 -38.15 -4.07 13.74
CA ALA A 134 -38.80 -4.73 14.89
C ALA A 134 -39.54 -3.76 15.82
N ARG A 135 -39.10 -2.50 15.91
CA ARG A 135 -39.80 -1.46 16.69
C ARG A 135 -40.99 -0.86 15.95
N SER A 136 -41.01 -0.96 14.62
CA SER A 136 -42.09 -0.41 13.78
C SER A 136 -43.21 -1.41 13.50
N GLU A 137 -43.06 -2.69 13.82
CA GLU A 137 -44.18 -3.62 13.86
C GLU A 137 -45.09 -3.19 15.04
N PRO A 138 -46.29 -2.64 14.77
CA PRO A 138 -47.19 -2.27 15.85
C PRO A 138 -47.57 -3.56 16.57
N GLU A 139 -47.63 -3.52 17.90
CA GLU A 139 -48.31 -4.56 18.67
C GLU A 139 -49.67 -4.77 18.01
N ALA A 140 -49.86 -5.91 17.34
CA ALA A 140 -51.15 -6.33 16.88
C ALA A 140 -51.98 -6.45 18.16
N GLY A 141 -52.73 -5.39 18.46
CA GLY A 141 -53.54 -5.30 19.65
C GLY A 141 -54.40 -6.56 19.74
N PRO A 142 -54.65 -7.07 20.95
CA PRO A 142 -55.33 -8.35 21.15
C PRO A 142 -56.57 -8.39 20.27
N GLN A 143 -56.55 -9.31 19.31
CA GLN A 143 -57.63 -9.52 18.37
C GLN A 143 -58.82 -9.97 19.23
N GLU A 144 -59.74 -9.06 19.51
CA GLU A 144 -60.97 -9.38 20.25
C GLU A 144 -61.69 -10.48 19.46
N MET A 145 -61.62 -11.70 19.99
CA MET A 145 -62.36 -12.82 19.44
C MET A 145 -63.83 -12.69 19.84
N PRO A 146 -64.76 -12.88 18.89
CA PRO A 146 -66.20 -12.73 19.10
C PRO A 146 -66.81 -13.80 20.03
#